data_AF-Q8HW27-F1
#
_entry.id   AF-Q8HW27-F1
#
_cell.length_a   1.000
_cell.length_b   1.000
_cell.length_c   1.000
_cell.angle_alpha   90.00
_cell.angle_beta   90.00
_cell.angle_gamma   90.00
#
_symmetry.space_group_name_H-M   'P 1'
#
loop_
_entity.id
_entity.type
_entity.pdbx_description
1 polymer ?
#
loop_
_entity_poly.entity_id
_entity_poly.type
_entity_poly.pdbx_seq_one_letter_code
_entity_poly.pdbx_strand_id
1 'polypeptide(L)'
;CVPVASGGIHCGQMHQLLYYLGDDVVLQFGGGTIGHPDGIQSGATANRVALESMVLARNEGRDYVGEGPEILRRAATTCGPLKAALDLWKDITFDYTSTDTPDFVEVATESR
;
A
#
# COMPACT_ATOMS: atom_id res chain seq x y z
N CYS A 1 -7.88 0.81 21.20
CA CYS A 1 -8.51 1.41 19.99
C CYS A 1 -7.72 0.91 18.79
N VAL A 2 -8.37 0.49 17.69
CA VAL A 2 -7.67 0.07 16.47
C VAL A 2 -7.68 1.24 15.48
N PRO A 3 -6.51 1.73 14.98
CA PRO A 3 -6.46 2.80 13.99
C PRO A 3 -7.02 2.36 12.64
N VAL A 4 -7.53 3.33 11.88
CA VAL A 4 -8.08 3.12 10.53
C VAL A 4 -7.42 4.09 9.55
N ALA A 5 -6.80 3.56 8.50
CA ALA A 5 -6.31 4.33 7.37
C ALA A 5 -7.30 4.25 6.21
N SER A 6 -7.76 5.40 5.73
CA SER A 6 -8.84 5.52 4.75
C SER A 6 -8.70 6.81 3.95
N GLY A 7 -9.25 6.81 2.74
CA GLY A 7 -9.29 7.97 1.84
C GLY A 7 -8.14 7.98 0.83
N GLY A 8 -8.47 7.94 -0.46
CA GLY A 8 -7.49 8.11 -1.55
C GLY A 8 -6.46 6.98 -1.75
N ILE A 9 -6.56 5.87 -1.01
CA ILE A 9 -5.60 4.76 -1.10
C ILE A 9 -6.02 3.67 -2.10
N HIS A 10 -5.03 3.00 -2.70
CA HIS A 10 -5.20 1.85 -3.60
C HIS A 10 -4.15 0.75 -3.36
N CYS A 11 -4.39 -0.46 -3.87
CA CYS A 11 -3.52 -1.63 -3.63
C CYS A 11 -2.05 -1.46 -4.08
N GLY A 12 -1.76 -0.55 -5.00
CA GLY A 12 -0.38 -0.25 -5.43
C GLY A 12 0.49 0.32 -4.29
N GLN A 13 -0.14 0.98 -3.32
CA GLN A 13 0.52 1.61 -2.16
C GLN A 13 0.71 0.64 -0.98
N MET A 14 0.36 -0.64 -1.12
CA MET A 14 0.34 -1.60 0.00
C MET A 14 1.67 -1.70 0.75
N HIS A 15 2.80 -1.60 0.04
CA HIS A 15 4.13 -1.60 0.63
C HIS A 15 4.36 -0.40 1.57
N GLN A 16 3.97 0.81 1.15
CA GLN A 16 4.04 2.01 1.99
C GLN A 16 3.09 1.93 3.17
N LEU A 17 1.86 1.44 2.96
CA LEU A 17 0.86 1.30 4.03
C LEU A 17 1.36 0.39 5.15
N LEU A 18 1.90 -0.79 4.82
CA LEU A 18 2.44 -1.70 5.83
C LEU A 18 3.69 -1.14 6.53
N TYR A 19 4.54 -0.41 5.80
CA TYR A 19 5.73 0.21 6.38
C TYR A 19 5.39 1.28 7.43
N TYR A 20 4.46 2.18 7.11
CA TYR A 20 4.11 3.28 8.01
C TYR A 20 3.12 2.89 9.12
N LEU A 21 2.25 1.91 8.87
CA LEU A 21 1.09 1.65 9.75
C LEU A 21 1.16 0.32 10.49
N GLY A 22 2.02 -0.62 10.08
CA GLY A 22 2.16 -1.92 10.73
C GLY A 22 0.97 -2.87 10.54
N ASP A 23 0.76 -3.76 11.52
CA ASP A 23 -0.23 -4.86 11.45
C ASP A 23 -1.59 -4.52 12.07
N ASP A 24 -1.59 -3.82 13.21
CA ASP A 24 -2.79 -3.54 13.99
C ASP A 24 -3.55 -2.33 13.45
N VAL A 25 -3.90 -2.36 12.15
CA VAL A 25 -4.58 -1.28 11.43
C VAL A 25 -5.67 -1.82 10.51
N VAL A 26 -6.74 -1.05 10.33
CA VAL A 26 -7.72 -1.30 9.26
C VAL A 26 -7.37 -0.44 8.04
N LEU A 27 -7.16 -1.07 6.89
CA LEU A 27 -6.95 -0.40 5.61
C LEU A 27 -8.27 -0.38 4.81
N GLN A 28 -8.84 0.80 4.57
CA GLN A 28 -10.12 0.97 3.89
C GLN A 28 -9.96 1.48 2.46
N PHE A 29 -10.29 0.62 1.50
CA PHE A 29 -10.23 0.93 0.07
C PHE A 29 -11.65 1.18 -0.47
N GLY A 30 -12.19 2.39 -0.28
CA GLY A 30 -13.52 2.75 -0.80
C GLY A 30 -13.55 2.78 -2.33
N GLY A 31 -13.05 3.89 -2.92
CA GLY A 31 -12.88 4.01 -4.36
C GLY A 31 -11.95 2.94 -4.95
N GLY A 32 -10.91 2.55 -4.21
CA GLY A 32 -9.99 1.48 -4.57
C GLY A 32 -10.59 0.06 -4.60
N THR A 33 -11.85 -0.12 -4.21
CA THR A 33 -12.60 -1.37 -4.39
C THR A 33 -13.72 -1.20 -5.40
N ILE A 34 -14.60 -0.22 -5.18
CA ILE A 34 -15.82 -0.07 -5.98
C ILE A 34 -15.51 0.45 -7.40
N GLY A 35 -14.42 1.20 -7.57
CA GLY A 35 -13.97 1.73 -8.86
C GLY A 35 -13.19 0.74 -9.72
N HIS A 36 -13.07 -0.52 -9.32
CA HIS A 36 -12.37 -1.54 -10.10
C HIS A 36 -13.13 -1.85 -11.41
N PRO A 37 -12.45 -1.92 -12.58
CA PRO A 37 -13.11 -2.03 -13.89
C PRO A 37 -13.91 -3.33 -14.04
N ASP A 38 -13.41 -4.42 -13.46
CA ASP A 38 -14.07 -5.73 -13.48
C ASP A 38 -15.04 -5.96 -12.30
N GLY A 39 -15.51 -4.88 -11.66
CA GLY A 39 -16.51 -4.91 -10.60
C GLY A 39 -15.98 -5.08 -9.16
N ILE A 40 -16.90 -4.93 -8.21
CA ILE A 40 -16.62 -4.81 -6.76
C ILE A 40 -15.89 -6.04 -6.20
N GLN A 41 -16.30 -7.26 -6.61
CA GLN A 41 -15.66 -8.49 -6.15
C GLN A 41 -14.18 -8.55 -6.59
N SER A 42 -13.89 -8.12 -7.82
CA SER A 42 -12.53 -8.03 -8.35
C SER A 42 -11.72 -6.99 -7.58
N GLY A 43 -12.28 -5.81 -7.30
CA GLY A 43 -11.62 -4.81 -6.46
C GLY A 43 -11.28 -5.31 -5.06
N ALA A 44 -12.22 -6.02 -4.41
CA ALA A 44 -11.98 -6.61 -3.09
C ALA A 44 -10.88 -7.68 -3.15
N THR A 45 -10.89 -8.51 -4.20
CA THR A 45 -9.87 -9.53 -4.45
C THR A 45 -8.49 -8.91 -4.66
N ALA A 46 -8.38 -7.85 -5.45
CA ALA A 46 -7.13 -7.14 -5.71
C ALA A 46 -6.50 -6.62 -4.40
N ASN A 47 -7.29 -5.92 -3.57
CA ASN A 47 -6.80 -5.38 -2.30
C ASN A 47 -6.36 -6.49 -1.33
N ARG A 48 -7.12 -7.60 -1.26
CA ARG A 48 -6.80 -8.76 -0.43
C ARG A 48 -5.49 -9.44 -0.86
N VAL A 49 -5.34 -9.73 -2.15
CA VAL A 49 -4.15 -10.40 -2.69
C VAL A 49 -2.91 -9.52 -2.53
N ALA A 50 -3.03 -8.20 -2.75
CA ALA A 50 -1.93 -7.26 -2.53
C ALA A 50 -1.45 -7.28 -1.07
N LEU A 51 -2.38 -7.23 -0.10
CA LEU A 51 -2.06 -7.25 1.33
C LEU A 51 -1.36 -8.56 1.72
N GLU A 52 -1.95 -9.71 1.39
CA GLU A 52 -1.41 -11.01 1.76
C GLU A 52 -0.03 -11.26 1.12
N SER A 53 0.15 -10.87 -0.15
CA SER A 53 1.44 -10.99 -0.84
C SER A 53 2.53 -10.14 -0.21
N MET A 54 2.17 -8.92 0.24
CA MET A 54 3.12 -8.01 0.87
C MET A 54 3.49 -8.47 2.29
N VAL A 55 2.51 -8.91 3.08
CA VAL A 55 2.75 -9.46 4.42
C VAL A 55 3.61 -10.73 4.34
N LEU A 56 3.35 -11.61 3.37
CA LEU A 56 4.19 -12.79 3.17
C LEU A 56 5.64 -12.41 2.85
N ALA A 57 5.85 -11.51 1.87
CA ALA A 57 7.19 -11.05 1.50
C ALA A 57 7.94 -10.39 2.66
N ARG A 58 7.25 -9.56 3.46
CA ARG A 58 7.79 -8.99 4.68
C ARG A 58 8.22 -10.07 5.67
N ASN A 59 7.35 -11.04 5.93
CA ASN A 59 7.62 -12.10 6.90
C ASN A 59 8.73 -13.06 6.44
N GLU A 60 8.96 -13.18 5.12
CA GLU A 60 10.13 -13.86 4.53
C GLU A 60 11.43 -13.04 4.62
N GLY A 61 11.39 -11.83 5.18
CA GLY A 61 12.56 -10.97 5.37
C GLY A 61 12.99 -10.19 4.13
N ARG A 62 12.12 -10.06 3.12
CA ARG A 62 12.42 -9.23 1.94
C ARG A 62 12.34 -7.75 2.26
N ASP A 63 13.12 -6.94 1.53
CA ASP A 63 12.95 -5.48 1.55
C ASP A 63 11.67 -5.10 0.79
N TYR A 64 10.53 -5.29 1.45
CA TYR A 64 9.23 -5.04 0.85
C TYR A 64 8.96 -3.54 0.61
N VAL A 65 9.77 -2.64 1.18
CA VAL A 65 9.66 -1.20 0.95
C VAL A 65 10.31 -0.84 -0.38
N GLY A 66 11.55 -1.29 -0.62
CA GLY A 66 12.26 -1.09 -1.88
C GLY A 66 11.73 -1.98 -3.02
N GLU A 67 11.35 -3.22 -2.72
CA GLU A 67 10.87 -4.21 -3.70
C GLU A 67 9.34 -4.24 -3.85
N GLY A 68 8.61 -3.38 -3.14
CA GLY A 68 7.14 -3.38 -3.06
C GLY A 68 6.43 -3.48 -4.41
N PRO A 69 6.74 -2.59 -5.38
CA PRO A 69 6.15 -2.66 -6.71
C PRO A 69 6.43 -3.98 -7.46
N GLU A 70 7.60 -4.59 -7.28
CA GLU A 70 7.94 -5.88 -7.89
C GLU A 70 7.15 -7.02 -7.23
N ILE A 71 7.01 -7.01 -5.90
CA ILE A 71 6.19 -7.99 -5.15
C ILE A 71 4.75 -8.01 -5.68
N LEU A 72 4.15 -6.83 -5.85
CA LEU A 72 2.79 -6.67 -6.37
C LEU A 72 2.69 -7.09 -7.84
N ARG A 73 3.64 -6.68 -8.69
CA ARG A 73 3.67 -7.10 -10.10
C ARG A 73 3.80 -8.62 -10.24
N ARG A 74 4.61 -9.28 -9.40
CA ARG A 74 4.75 -10.74 -9.39
C ARG A 74 3.43 -11.41 -8.98
N ALA A 75 2.78 -10.96 -7.91
CA ALA A 75 1.47 -11.47 -7.50
C ALA A 75 0.39 -11.27 -8.58
N ALA A 76 0.45 -10.15 -9.32
CA ALA A 76 -0.45 -9.85 -10.42
C ALA A 76 -0.29 -10.80 -11.63
N THR A 77 0.83 -11.50 -11.78
CA THR A 77 1.02 -12.49 -12.86
C THR A 77 0.02 -13.65 -12.76
N THR A 78 -0.42 -13.98 -11.55
CA THR A 78 -1.38 -15.05 -11.27
C THR A 78 -2.73 -14.53 -10.78
N CYS A 79 -2.91 -13.21 -10.68
CA CYS A 79 -4.14 -12.58 -10.20
C CYS A 79 -4.60 -11.46 -11.16
N GLY A 80 -5.56 -11.80 -12.03
CA GLY A 80 -6.15 -10.85 -12.99
C GLY A 80 -6.71 -9.58 -12.34
N PRO A 81 -7.52 -9.67 -11.26
CA PRO A 81 -8.01 -8.48 -10.57
C PRO A 81 -6.90 -7.57 -10.04
N LEU A 82 -5.85 -8.13 -9.42
CA LEU A 82 -4.72 -7.32 -8.97
C LEU A 82 -4.03 -6.64 -10.15
N LYS A 83 -3.82 -7.34 -11.27
CA LYS A 83 -3.23 -6.77 -12.48
C LYS A 83 -4.03 -5.56 -12.98
N ALA A 84 -5.34 -5.71 -13.15
CA ALA A 84 -6.22 -4.64 -13.62
C ALA A 84 -6.20 -3.42 -12.68
N ALA A 85 -6.23 -3.66 -11.35
CA ALA A 85 -6.14 -2.61 -10.35
C ALA A 85 -4.81 -1.84 -10.40
N LEU A 86 -3.68 -2.55 -10.55
CA LEU A 86 -2.36 -1.94 -10.68
C LEU A 86 -2.27 -1.12 -11.97
N ASP A 87 -2.72 -1.66 -13.10
CA ASP A 87 -2.70 -0.95 -14.38
C ASP A 87 -3.54 0.34 -14.35
N LEU A 88 -4.67 0.33 -13.64
CA LEU A 88 -5.57 1.46 -13.51
C LEU A 88 -5.01 2.59 -12.63
N TRP A 89 -4.42 2.27 -11.48
CA TRP A 89 -4.07 3.26 -10.45
C TRP A 89 -2.57 3.49 -10.23
N LYS A 90 -1.68 2.80 -10.96
CA LYS A 90 -0.21 2.89 -10.78
C LYS A 90 0.37 4.31 -10.76
N ASP A 91 -0.21 5.23 -11.52
CA ASP A 91 0.30 6.60 -11.67
C ASP A 91 -0.40 7.60 -10.74
N ILE A 92 -1.34 7.14 -9.90
CA ILE A 92 -2.10 7.99 -8.99
C ILE A 92 -1.33 8.17 -7.68
N THR A 93 -0.92 9.39 -7.40
CA THR A 93 -0.28 9.79 -6.14
C THR A 93 -0.85 11.13 -5.67
N PHE A 94 -0.80 11.36 -4.36
CA PHE A 94 -1.23 12.62 -3.74
C PHE A 94 -0.07 13.20 -2.96
N ASP A 95 0.76 14.00 -3.62
CA ASP A 95 1.94 14.63 -3.06
C ASP A 95 1.73 16.15 -2.96
N TYR A 96 1.53 16.63 -1.73
CA TYR A 96 1.27 18.02 -1.40
C TYR A 96 2.01 18.38 -0.11
N THR A 97 2.43 19.64 0.02
CA THR A 97 3.06 20.13 1.25
C THR A 97 2.12 19.94 2.46
N SER A 98 2.58 19.18 3.47
CA SER A 98 1.86 19.00 4.73
C SER A 98 1.75 20.32 5.50
N THR A 99 0.58 20.57 6.10
CA THR A 99 0.34 21.74 6.96
C THR A 99 0.65 21.48 8.43
N ASP A 100 0.56 20.23 8.87
CA ASP A 100 0.90 19.77 10.23
C ASP A 100 2.26 19.05 10.16
N THR A 101 3.33 19.76 10.52
CA THR A 101 4.72 19.29 10.43
C THR A 101 5.39 19.34 11.79
N PRO A 102 6.32 18.42 12.12
CA PRO A 102 7.02 18.46 13.39
C PRO A 102 7.89 19.73 13.51
N ASP A 103 7.92 20.33 14.71
CA ASP A 103 8.79 21.48 15.01
C ASP A 103 10.28 21.09 15.07
N PHE A 104 10.56 19.80 15.23
CA PHE A 104 11.90 19.24 15.36
C PHE A 104 12.09 18.07 14.41
N VAL A 105 13.26 17.99 13.78
CA VAL A 105 13.71 16.83 13.01
C VAL A 105 14.92 16.22 13.72
N GLU A 106 14.99 14.90 13.78
CA GLU A 106 16.18 14.23 14.32
C GLU A 106 17.37 14.50 13.39
N VAL A 107 18.45 15.02 13.96
CA VAL A 107 19.73 15.21 13.27
C VAL A 107 20.73 14.25 13.90
N ALA A 108 21.37 13.43 13.07
CA ALA A 108 22.41 12.52 13.55
C ALA A 108 23.49 13.33 14.29
N THR A 109 23.77 12.96 15.54
CA THR A 109 24.86 13.58 16.29
C THR A 109 26.18 13.08 15.71
N GLU A 110 27.01 13.98 15.18
CA GLU A 110 28.36 13.63 14.75
C GLU A 110 29.16 13.13 15.96
N SER A 111 29.61 11.87 15.92
CA SER A 111 30.60 11.37 16.86
C SER A 111 31.93 12.04 16.55
N ARG A 112 32.39 12.90 17.46
CA ARG A 112 33.71 13.53 17.39
C ARG A 112 34.84 12.57 17.75
#